data_AF-A0A6L9GAP7-F1
#
_entry.id   AF-A0A6L9GAP7-F1
#
_cell.length_a   1.000
_cell.length_b   1.000
_cell.length_c   1.000
_cell.angle_alpha   90.00
_cell.angle_beta   90.00
_cell.angle_gamma   90.00
#
_symmetry.space_group_name_H-M   'P 1'
#
loop_
_entity.id
_entity.type
_entity.pdbx_description
1 polymer ?
#
loop_
_entity_poly.entity_id
_entity_poly.type
_entity_poly.pdbx_seq_one_letter_code
_entity_poly.pdbx_strand_id
1 'polypeptide(L)'
;GTLSNDFFVNLLDMGTQWKRSASAGVLEGRDRASGQLKWTATVTDLVFGSNSQLRALAEVYAASDAQAKFVNDFVAAWTKVMNLDRFDLA
;
A
#
# COMPACT_ATOMS: atom_id res chain seq x y z
N GLY A 1 -11.09 -3.93 11.42
CA GLY A 1 -9.89 -4.05 10.57
C GLY A 1 -8.69 -4.33 11.44
N THR A 2 -7.68 -5.00 10.90
CA THR A 2 -6.39 -5.23 11.57
C THR A 2 -5.36 -4.32 10.92
N LEU A 3 -4.55 -3.60 11.72
CA LEU A 3 -3.47 -2.77 11.19
C LEU A 3 -2.24 -3.65 10.91
N SER A 4 -2.00 -3.94 9.63
CA SER A 4 -0.88 -4.78 9.15
C SER A 4 -0.22 -4.15 7.92
N ASN A 5 0.99 -4.61 7.59
CA ASN A 5 1.71 -4.22 6.37
C ASN A 5 1.29 -5.03 5.14
N ASP A 6 0.15 -5.74 5.20
CA ASP A 6 -0.33 -6.63 4.13
C ASP A 6 -0.52 -5.91 2.79
N PHE A 7 -0.83 -4.61 2.82
CA PHE A 7 -0.92 -3.80 1.60
C PHE A 7 0.38 -3.87 0.78
N PHE A 8 1.53 -3.62 1.42
CA PHE A 8 2.82 -3.60 0.74
C PHE A 8 3.28 -5.00 0.34
N VAL A 9 3.06 -5.99 1.21
CA VAL A 9 3.38 -7.40 0.93
C VAL A 9 2.63 -7.88 -0.32
N ASN A 10 1.32 -7.63 -0.39
CA ASN A 10 0.50 -8.06 -1.53
C ASN A 10 0.73 -7.23 -2.80
N LEU A 11 1.04 -5.93 -2.66
CA LEU A 11 1.33 -5.06 -3.80
C LEU A 11 2.61 -5.48 -4.53
N LEU A 12 3.64 -5.88 -3.78
CA LEU A 12 4.95 -6.24 -4.32
C LEU A 12 5.09 -7.73 -4.68
N ASP A 13 4.07 -8.55 -4.42
CA ASP A 13 4.02 -9.95 -4.83
C ASP A 13 4.00 -10.08 -6.37
N MET A 14 5.08 -10.60 -6.93
CA MET A 14 5.24 -10.83 -8.37
C MET A 14 4.33 -11.94 -8.92
N GLY A 15 3.75 -12.76 -8.05
CA GLY A 15 2.70 -13.72 -8.37
C GLY A 15 1.40 -13.05 -8.81
N THR A 16 1.21 -11.77 -8.52
CA THR A 16 0.05 -10.99 -8.98
C THR A 16 0.43 -10.16 -10.23
N GLN A 17 -0.36 -10.28 -11.29
CA GLN A 17 -0.24 -9.44 -12.49
C GLN A 17 -1.38 -8.41 -12.53
N TRP A 18 -1.03 -7.15 -12.71
CA TRP A 18 -1.98 -6.04 -12.79
C TRP A 18 -2.32 -5.67 -14.24
N LYS A 19 -3.61 -5.51 -14.55
CA LYS A 19 -4.12 -5.05 -15.84
C LYS A 19 -5.27 -4.06 -15.64
N ARG A 20 -5.47 -3.12 -16.58
CA ARG A 20 -6.65 -2.25 -16.56
C ARG A 20 -7.91 -3.09 -16.73
N SER A 21 -8.95 -2.79 -15.94
CA SER A 21 -10.25 -3.45 -16.10
C SER A 21 -11.09 -2.72 -17.16
N ALA A 22 -12.29 -3.26 -17.44
CA ALA A 22 -13.27 -2.58 -18.28
C ALA A 22 -13.86 -1.31 -17.62
N SER A 23 -13.80 -1.22 -16.28
CA SER A 23 -14.26 -0.07 -15.53
C SER A 23 -13.19 1.02 -15.51
N ALA A 24 -13.59 2.24 -15.88
CA ALA A 24 -12.68 3.38 -15.90
C ALA A 24 -12.07 3.63 -14.51
N GLY A 25 -10.74 3.80 -14.47
CA GLY A 25 -10.00 4.07 -13.24
C GLY A 25 -9.70 2.85 -12.37
N VAL A 26 -10.15 1.66 -12.76
CA VAL A 26 -9.94 0.42 -12.01
C VAL A 26 -8.92 -0.48 -12.71
N LEU A 27 -8.06 -1.11 -11.91
CA LEU A 27 -7.13 -2.15 -12.31
C LEU A 27 -7.42 -3.42 -11.54
N GLU A 28 -7.23 -4.57 -12.21
CA GLU A 28 -7.40 -5.90 -11.65
C GLU A 28 -6.04 -6.55 -11.45
N GLY A 29 -5.78 -7.00 -10.23
CA GLY A 29 -4.68 -7.88 -9.87
C GLY A 29 -5.13 -9.33 -9.95
N ARG A 30 -4.59 -10.07 -10.92
CA ARG A 30 -4.90 -11.49 -11.13
C ARG A 30 -3.70 -12.35 -10.80
N ASP A 31 -3.95 -13.52 -10.22
CA ASP A 31 -2.92 -14.54 -10.05
C ASP A 31 -2.31 -14.90 -11.41
N ARG A 32 -0.98 -14.90 -11.50
CA ARG A 32 -0.26 -15.08 -12.77
C ARG A 32 -0.40 -16.50 -13.32
N ALA A 33 -0.54 -17.51 -12.45
CA ALA A 33 -0.63 -18.90 -12.85
C ALA A 33 -2.05 -19.32 -13.25
N SER A 34 -3.04 -18.95 -12.43
CA SER A 34 -4.44 -19.38 -12.60
C SER A 34 -5.32 -18.35 -13.31
N GLY A 35 -4.91 -17.09 -13.38
CA GLY A 35 -5.72 -15.99 -13.91
C GLY A 35 -6.87 -15.55 -13.01
N GLN A 36 -7.01 -16.15 -11.82
CA GLN A 36 -8.06 -15.79 -10.87
C GLN A 36 -7.90 -14.36 -10.37
N LEU A 37 -9.01 -13.65 -10.25
CA LEU A 37 -9.03 -12.30 -9.71
C LEU A 37 -8.71 -12.35 -8.21
N LYS A 38 -7.62 -11.69 -7.80
CA LYS A 38 -7.24 -11.55 -6.39
C LYS A 38 -7.67 -10.20 -5.84
N TRP A 39 -7.41 -9.12 -6.60
CA TRP A 39 -7.53 -7.74 -6.10
C TRP A 39 -8.08 -6.80 -7.16
N THR A 40 -8.70 -5.71 -6.71
CA THR A 40 -8.95 -4.52 -7.51
C THR A 40 -8.26 -3.32 -6.86
N ALA A 41 -7.76 -2.39 -7.67
CA ALA A 41 -7.01 -1.23 -7.22
C ALA A 41 -7.19 -0.06 -8.17
N THR A 42 -6.78 1.12 -7.73
CA THR A 42 -6.70 2.34 -8.53
C THR A 42 -5.26 2.72 -8.83
N VAL A 43 -5.07 3.79 -9.60
CA VAL A 43 -3.73 4.35 -9.85
C VAL A 43 -3.07 4.84 -8.56
N THR A 44 -3.85 5.34 -7.59
CA THR A 44 -3.35 5.80 -6.29
C THR A 44 -2.71 4.66 -5.49
N ASP A 45 -3.20 3.44 -5.63
CA ASP A 45 -2.63 2.27 -4.95
C ASP A 45 -1.37 1.79 -5.69
N LEU A 46 -1.45 1.68 -7.02
CA LEU A 46 -0.35 1.11 -7.83
C LEU A 46 0.82 2.08 -8.05
N VAL A 47 0.67 3.37 -7.72
CA VAL A 47 1.78 4.33 -7.78
C VAL A 47 2.92 3.92 -6.84
N PHE A 48 2.60 3.30 -5.70
CA PHE A 48 3.58 2.77 -4.74
C PHE A 48 4.37 1.57 -5.28
N GLY A 49 3.87 0.87 -6.31
CA GLY A 49 4.57 -0.24 -6.95
C GLY A 49 5.31 0.15 -8.24
N SER A 50 5.05 1.35 -8.78
CA SER A 50 5.48 1.77 -10.12
C SER A 50 6.45 2.96 -10.13
N ASN A 51 6.31 3.92 -9.22
CA ASN A 51 7.27 5.00 -9.06
C ASN A 51 8.49 4.49 -8.27
N SER A 52 9.71 4.71 -8.77
CA SER A 52 10.92 4.14 -8.16
C SER A 52 11.16 4.60 -6.72
N GLN A 53 10.90 5.86 -6.40
CA GLN A 53 11.09 6.39 -5.04
C GLN A 53 10.03 5.84 -4.08
N LEU A 54 8.76 5.83 -4.50
CA LEU A 54 7.68 5.28 -3.67
C LEU A 54 7.83 3.77 -3.49
N ARG A 55 8.30 3.07 -4.52
CA ARG A 55 8.58 1.64 -4.47
C ARG A 55 9.67 1.32 -3.47
N ALA A 56 10.75 2.10 -3.42
CA ALA A 56 11.79 1.91 -2.41
C ALA A 56 11.24 2.01 -0.97
N LEU A 57 10.29 2.93 -0.72
CA LEU A 57 9.61 3.02 0.57
C LEU A 57 8.66 1.84 0.82
N ALA A 58 7.93 1.40 -0.21
CA ALA A 58 7.05 0.23 -0.13
C ALA A 58 7.83 -1.05 0.20
N GLU A 59 9.03 -1.22 -0.37
CA GLU A 59 9.91 -2.36 -0.10
C GLU A 59 10.37 -2.42 1.36
N VAL A 60 10.62 -1.26 1.99
CA VAL A 60 10.94 -1.20 3.42
C VAL A 60 9.77 -1.70 4.27
N TYR A 61 8.54 -1.27 3.99
CA TYR A 61 7.38 -1.72 4.77
C TYR A 61 6.90 -3.13 4.42
N ALA A 62 7.27 -3.67 3.25
CA ALA A 62 6.97 -5.05 2.86
C ALA A 62 7.95 -6.08 3.42
N ALA A 63 9.09 -5.65 3.98
CA ALA A 63 10.07 -6.56 4.57
C ALA A 63 9.46 -7.37 5.74
N SER A 64 9.96 -8.60 5.94
CA SER A 64 9.39 -9.55 6.90
C SER A 64 9.52 -9.11 8.36
N ASP A 65 10.44 -8.20 8.66
CA ASP A 65 10.68 -7.63 9.99
C ASP A 65 10.05 -6.23 10.18
N ALA A 66 9.36 -5.70 9.17
CA ALA A 66 8.87 -4.32 9.17
C ALA A 66 7.51 -4.10 9.82
N GLN A 67 6.81 -5.15 10.30
CA GLN A 67 5.45 -5.02 10.83
C GLN A 67 5.36 -4.02 12.00
N ALA A 68 6.24 -4.14 13.00
CA ALA A 68 6.25 -3.23 14.15
C ALA A 68 6.60 -1.79 13.73
N LYS A 69 7.55 -1.63 12.80
CA LYS A 69 7.92 -0.33 12.24
C LYS A 69 6.73 0.33 11.53
N PHE A 70 6.05 -0.42 10.67
CA PHE A 70 4.87 0.08 9.94
C PHE A 70 3.78 0.58 10.91
N VAL A 71 3.45 -0.19 11.95
CA VAL A 71 2.44 0.21 12.93
C VAL A 71 2.84 1.50 13.65
N ASN A 72 4.08 1.59 14.12
CA ASN A 72 4.57 2.77 14.83
C ASN A 72 4.59 4.02 13.93
N ASP A 73 5.09 3.89 12.70
CA ASP A 73 5.16 4.99 11.75
C ASP A 73 3.76 5.45 11.31
N PHE A 74 2.83 4.51 11.12
CA PHE A 74 1.43 4.81 10.81
C PHE A 74 0.77 5.60 11.94
N VAL A 75 0.93 5.16 13.20
CA VAL A 75 0.36 5.85 14.36
C VAL A 75 0.98 7.24 14.51
N ALA A 76 2.30 7.37 14.37
CA ALA A 76 2.97 8.67 14.44
C ALA A 76 2.47 9.64 13.36
N ALA A 77 2.32 9.18 12.11
CA ALA A 77 1.77 9.98 11.03
C ALA A 77 0.31 10.38 11.27
N TRP A 78 -0.51 9.44 11.77
CA TRP A 78 -1.90 9.70 12.13
C TRP A 78 -1.99 10.77 13.21
N THR A 79 -1.28 10.60 14.33
CA THR A 79 -1.25 11.57 15.43
C THR A 79 -0.76 12.94 14.97
N LYS A 80 0.24 12.99 14.07
CA LYS A 80 0.70 14.25 13.49
C LYS A 80 -0.44 14.98 12.78
N VAL A 81 -1.17 14.29 11.89
CA VAL A 81 -2.29 14.90 11.14
C VAL A 81 -3.39 15.39 12.09
N MET A 82 -3.71 14.62 13.14
CA MET A 82 -4.72 14.98 14.13
C MET A 82 -4.38 16.24 14.96
N ASN A 83 -3.12 16.66 14.98
CA ASN A 83 -2.67 17.83 15.75
C ASN A 83 -2.26 19.02 14.88
N LEU A 84 -2.47 18.98 13.55
CA LEU A 84 -2.02 20.05 12.65
C LEU A 84 -2.71 21.40 12.88
N ASP A 85 -3.86 21.42 13.54
CA ASP A 85 -4.63 22.63 13.86
C ASP A 85 -4.59 23.02 15.36
N ARG A 86 -3.83 22.29 16.18
CA ARG A 86 -3.66 22.54 17.62
C ARG A 86 -2.66 23.66 17.91
N PHE A 87 -2.97 24.85 17.38
CA PHE A 87 -2.16 26.06 17.61
C PHE A 87 -2.15 26.52 19.08
N ASP A 88 -3.04 25.99 19.92
CA ASP A 88 -3.14 26.24 21.36
C ASP A 88 -2.07 25.51 22.19
N LEU A 89 -1.39 24.52 21.62
CA LEU A 89 -0.34 23.73 22.29
C LEU A 89 1.09 24.15 21.92
N ALA A 90 1.23 25.28 21.20
CA ALA A 90 2.51 25.81 20.70
C ALA A 90 3.29 26.63 21.74
#